data_AF-A0A938T9H1-F1
#
_entry.id   AF-A0A938T9H1-F1
#
_cell.length_a   1.000
_cell.length_b   1.000
_cell.length_c   1.000
_cell.angle_alpha   90.00
_cell.angle_beta   90.00
_cell.angle_gamma   90.00
#
_symmetry.space_group_name_H-M   'P 1'
#
loop_
_entity.id
_entity.type
_entity.pdbx_description
1 polymer ?
#
loop_
_entity_poly.entity_id
_entity_poly.type
_entity_poly.pdbx_seq_one_letter_code
_entity_poly.pdbx_strand_id
1 'polypeptide(L)'
;AGISGESSRDELFEEAAKIVVRHQQGSVSLLQRRLKVGYSRAARLIDELEAAGIVGPFDGSKAREVLVETEAELEAILRSLE
;
A
#
# COMPACT_ATOMS: atom_id res chain seq x y z
N ALA A 1 5.30 24.86 -19.03
CA ALA A 1 3.88 24.48 -18.85
C ALA A 1 3.71 24.08 -17.40
N GLY A 2 2.92 24.83 -16.65
CA GLY A 2 2.71 24.61 -15.22
C GLY A 2 1.53 23.69 -14.94
N ILE A 3 1.72 22.88 -13.89
CA ILE A 3 0.75 22.36 -12.91
C ILE A 3 -0.23 21.29 -13.38
N SER A 4 0.03 20.06 -12.91
CA SER A 4 -0.99 19.14 -12.37
C SER A 4 -0.34 18.33 -11.25
N GLY A 5 -0.20 18.97 -10.08
CA GLY A 5 0.10 18.29 -8.83
C GLY A 5 -1.22 18.04 -8.12
N GLU A 6 -1.85 16.90 -8.43
CA GLU A 6 -3.07 16.29 -7.84
C GLU A 6 -3.27 15.02 -8.69
N SER A 7 -2.84 13.80 -8.34
CA SER A 7 -2.65 13.09 -7.08
C SER A 7 -1.26 12.44 -7.00
N SER A 8 -0.54 12.59 -5.89
CA SER A 8 0.80 11.98 -5.72
C SER A 8 0.78 10.48 -5.40
N ARG A 9 -0.40 9.85 -5.37
CA ARG A 9 -0.62 8.47 -4.92
C ARG A 9 -1.05 7.59 -6.09
N ASP A 10 -0.54 6.37 -6.16
CA ASP A 10 -0.85 5.43 -7.23
C ASP A 10 -2.36 5.12 -7.26
N GLU A 11 -2.97 5.02 -8.44
CA GLU A 11 -4.39 4.68 -8.62
C GLU A 11 -4.79 3.34 -7.98
N LEU A 12 -3.83 2.43 -7.76
CA LEU A 12 -4.04 1.12 -7.12
C LEU A 12 -3.75 1.14 -5.62
N PHE A 13 -3.44 2.29 -5.04
CA PHE A 13 -3.06 2.42 -3.62
C PHE A 13 -4.12 1.80 -2.69
N GLU A 14 -5.38 2.16 -2.84
CA GLU A 14 -6.45 1.64 -1.99
C GLU A 14 -6.65 0.13 -2.14
N GLU A 15 -6.59 -0.38 -3.37
CA GLU A 15 -6.74 -1.81 -3.62
C GLU A 15 -5.54 -2.59 -3.05
N ALA A 16 -4.33 -2.03 -3.16
CA ALA A 16 -3.13 -2.57 -2.55
C ALA A 16 -3.27 -2.65 -1.02
N ALA A 17 -3.77 -1.58 -0.39
CA ALA A 17 -4.01 -1.55 1.05
C ALA A 17 -4.99 -2.65 1.48
N LYS A 18 -6.14 -2.76 0.78
CA LYS A 18 -7.15 -3.79 1.04
C LYS A 18 -6.57 -5.20 0.91
N ILE A 19 -5.76 -5.46 -0.13
CA ILE A 19 -5.09 -6.74 -0.32
C ILE A 19 -4.14 -7.06 0.84
N VAL A 20 -3.30 -6.09 1.22
CA VAL A 20 -2.30 -6.29 2.28
C VAL A 20 -2.96 -6.56 3.62
N VAL A 21 -4.01 -5.81 3.98
CA VAL A 21 -4.77 -6.02 5.23
C VAL A 21 -5.53 -7.34 5.22
N ARG A 22 -6.22 -7.70 4.14
CA ARG A 22 -6.91 -9.00 4.05
C ARG A 22 -5.98 -10.20 4.17
N HIS A 23 -4.76 -10.07 3.62
CA HIS A 23 -3.78 -11.15 3.62
C HIS A 23 -2.80 -11.12 4.78
N GLN A 24 -2.77 -10.02 5.55
CA GLN A 24 -1.80 -9.77 6.61
C GLN A 24 -0.35 -9.99 6.12
N GLN A 25 -0.06 -9.52 4.89
CA GLN A 25 1.25 -9.69 4.24
C GLN A 25 1.64 -8.47 3.38
N GLY A 26 2.58 -7.64 3.85
CA GLY A 26 3.10 -6.47 3.13
C GLY A 26 4.23 -6.78 2.16
N SER A 27 4.06 -7.72 1.22
CA SER A 27 5.13 -8.10 0.27
C SER A 27 4.89 -7.60 -1.16
N VAL A 28 5.96 -7.17 -1.84
CA VAL A 28 5.93 -6.76 -3.25
C VAL A 28 5.35 -7.87 -4.14
N SER A 29 5.78 -9.12 -3.91
CA SER A 29 5.34 -10.26 -4.72
C SER A 29 3.83 -10.53 -4.62
N LEU A 30 3.21 -10.24 -3.47
CA LEU A 30 1.76 -10.37 -3.28
C LEU A 30 1.03 -9.39 -4.19
N LEU A 31 1.43 -8.11 -4.14
CA LEU A 31 0.82 -7.06 -4.95
C LEU A 31 1.01 -7.32 -6.45
N GLN A 32 2.20 -7.77 -6.88
CA GLN A 32 2.43 -8.16 -8.28
C GLN A 32 1.40 -9.19 -8.78
N ARG A 33 1.14 -10.25 -8.00
CA ARG A 33 0.21 -11.32 -8.42
C ARG A 33 -1.25 -10.88 -8.37
N ARG A 34 -1.64 -10.10 -7.36
CA ARG A 34 -3.04 -9.71 -7.15
C ARG A 34 -3.48 -8.55 -8.03
N LEU A 35 -2.62 -7.56 -8.19
CA LEU A 35 -2.89 -6.38 -9.01
C LEU A 35 -2.41 -6.52 -10.46
N LYS A 36 -1.68 -7.60 -10.78
CA LYS A 36 -1.07 -7.85 -12.11
C LYS A 36 -0.15 -6.71 -12.55
N VAL A 37 0.60 -6.15 -11.60
CA VAL A 37 1.56 -5.05 -11.83
C VAL A 37 3.01 -5.55 -11.85
N GLY A 38 3.89 -4.78 -12.49
CA GLY A 38 5.33 -5.02 -12.45
C GLY A 38 5.96 -4.76 -11.08
N TYR A 39 7.18 -5.27 -10.87
CA TYR A 39 7.92 -5.16 -9.60
C TYR A 39 8.05 -3.71 -9.13
N SER A 40 8.51 -2.78 -9.99
CA SER A 40 8.76 -1.39 -9.61
C SER A 40 7.51 -0.68 -9.10
N ARG A 41 6.35 -0.99 -9.68
CA ARG A 41 5.07 -0.41 -9.26
C ARG A 41 4.59 -1.01 -7.95
N ALA A 42 4.67 -2.33 -7.79
CA ALA A 42 4.37 -2.98 -6.52
C ALA A 42 5.30 -2.52 -5.38
N ALA A 43 6.57 -2.26 -5.66
CA ALA A 43 7.50 -1.71 -4.67
C ALA A 43 7.08 -0.31 -4.22
N ARG A 44 6.76 0.60 -5.17
CA ARG A 44 6.24 1.93 -4.86
C ARG A 44 4.94 1.88 -4.04
N LEU A 45 4.02 0.99 -4.40
CA LEU A 45 2.79 0.79 -3.62
C LEU A 45 3.10 0.38 -2.17
N ILE A 46 4.05 -0.52 -1.94
CA ILE A 46 4.47 -0.90 -0.58
C ILE A 46 5.08 0.29 0.17
N ASP A 47 5.89 1.12 -0.49
CA ASP A 47 6.46 2.33 0.12
C ASP A 47 5.38 3.38 0.45
N GLU A 48 4.39 3.56 -0.42
CA GLU A 48 3.25 4.43 -0.15
C GLU A 48 2.41 3.92 1.03
N LEU A 49 2.21 2.61 1.14
CA LEU A 49 1.50 1.99 2.26
C LEU A 49 2.26 2.16 3.59
N GLU A 50 3.59 2.16 3.56
CA GLU A 50 4.41 2.47 4.74
C GLU A 50 4.25 3.92 5.14
N ALA A 51 4.32 4.84 4.18
CA ALA A 51 4.13 6.27 4.44
C ALA A 51 2.74 6.58 5.01
N ALA A 52 1.73 5.77 4.66
CA ALA A 52 0.38 5.84 5.20
C ALA A 52 0.19 5.12 6.55
N GLY A 53 1.23 4.45 7.08
CA GLY A 53 1.17 3.70 8.33
C GLY A 53 0.38 2.39 8.26
N ILE A 54 0.14 1.86 7.06
CA ILE A 54 -0.60 0.61 6.85
C ILE A 54 0.34 -0.60 6.97
N VAL A 55 1.59 -0.44 6.56
CA VAL A 55 2.66 -1.42 6.78
C VAL A 55 3.81 -0.81 7.57
N GLY A 56 4.51 -1.64 8.33
CA GLY A 56 5.69 -1.26 9.09
C GLY A 56 6.91 -1.03 8.20
N PRO A 57 8.02 -0.54 8.78
CA PRO A 57 9.26 -0.32 8.05
C PRO A 57 9.86 -1.64 7.56
N PHE A 58 10.76 -1.55 6.57
CA PHE A 58 11.55 -2.70 6.15
C PHE A 58 12.58 -3.08 7.23
N ASP A 59 12.48 -4.31 7.73
CA ASP A 59 13.32 -4.87 8.79
C ASP A 59 14.41 -5.84 8.27
N GLY A 60 14.55 -5.96 6.94
CA GLY A 60 15.43 -6.95 6.30
C GLY A 60 14.71 -8.21 5.80
N SER A 61 13.44 -8.39 6.14
CA SER A 61 12.63 -9.50 5.66
C SER A 61 11.99 -9.21 4.28
N LYS A 62 11.57 -10.26 3.56
CA LYS A 62 10.94 -10.09 2.23
C LYS A 62 9.54 -9.45 2.26
N ALA A 63 8.91 -9.36 3.42
CA ALA A 63 7.54 -8.89 3.59
C ALA A 63 7.47 -7.96 4.80
N ARG A 64 6.86 -6.78 4.63
CA ARG A 64 6.67 -5.85 5.74
C ARG A 64 5.52 -6.32 6.63
N GLU A 65 5.66 -6.04 7.93
CA GLU A 65 4.59 -6.20 8.91
C GLU A 65 3.38 -5.36 8.51
N VAL A 66 2.18 -5.89 8.68
CA VAL A 66 0.94 -5.15 8.44
C VAL A 66 0.47 -4.60 9.79
N LEU A 67 0.36 -3.28 9.90
CA LEU A 67 0.02 -2.60 11.15
C LEU A 67 -1.49 -2.46 11.36
N VAL A 68 -2.28 -2.80 10.33
CA VAL A 68 -3.73 -2.67 10.31
C VAL A 68 -4.35 -4.06 10.26
N GLU A 69 -5.12 -4.39 11.30
CA GLU A 69 -5.66 -5.75 11.46
C GLU A 69 -7.03 -5.89 10.81
N THR A 70 -7.79 -4.79 10.69
CA THR A 70 -9.19 -4.83 10.23
C THR A 70 -9.48 -3.92 9.05
N GLU A 71 -10.47 -4.28 8.23
CA GLU A 71 -10.93 -3.41 7.13
C GLU A 71 -11.54 -2.10 7.66
N ALA A 72 -12.17 -2.13 8.85
CA ALA A 72 -12.75 -0.93 9.47
C ALA A 72 -11.69 0.12 9.84
N GLU A 73 -10.57 -0.32 10.43
CA GLU A 73 -9.41 0.55 10.71
C GLU A 73 -8.82 1.10 9.42
N LEU A 74 -8.65 0.23 8.39
CA LEU A 74 -8.16 0.65 7.09
C LEU A 74 -9.04 1.75 6.49
N GLU A 75 -10.36 1.59 6.49
CA GLU A 75 -11.26 2.61 5.96
C GLU A 75 -11.17 3.94 6.72
N ALA A 76 -10.97 3.91 8.04
CA ALA A 76 -10.77 5.12 8.82
C ALA A 76 -9.49 5.86 8.40
N ILE A 77 -8.40 5.12 8.16
CA ILE A 77 -7.14 5.66 7.63
C ILE A 77 -7.38 6.26 6.23
N LEU A 78 -8.00 5.51 5.31
CA LEU A 78 -8.23 5.98 3.94
C LEU A 78 -9.07 7.26 3.90
N ARG A 79 -10.14 7.34 4.70
CA ARG A 79 -10.97 8.54 4.84
C ARG A 79 -10.20 9.76 5.35
N SER A 80 -9.14 9.56 6.13
CA SER A 80 -8.29 10.65 6.61
C SER A 80 -7.25 11.14 5.59
N LEU A 81 -7.05 10.36 4.51
CA LEU A 81 -6.06 10.63 3.47
C LEU A 81 -6.66 11.19 2.17
N GLU A 82 -7.98 11.29 2.11
CA GLU A 82 -8.78 12.03 1.11
C GLU A 82 -8.69 13.54 1.34
#